data_AF-A0A1C7W8G3-F1
#
_entry.id   AF-A0A1C7W8G3-F1
#
_cell.length_a   1.000
_cell.length_b   1.000
_cell.length_c   1.000
_cell.angle_alpha   90.00
_cell.angle_beta   90.00
_cell.angle_gamma   90.00
#
_symmetry.space_group_name_H-M   'P 1'
#
loop_
_entity.id
_entity.type
_entity.pdbx_description
1 polymer ?
#
loop_
_entity_poly.entity_id
_entity_poly.type
_entity_poly.pdbx_seq_one_letter_code
_entity_poly.pdbx_strand_id
1 'polypeptide(L)'
;MTSLTQETTPRQTVVLVHQCPFTRQGLKALLSPAYDVIDAEDICDLEKELVSVDLLLLSPQLFPPGRMREVEQFMKRIYQHHPQCLVLLTLETADMSYIRYLISPFKVVGGLDLSYSVSALRLQLEAILTGKEQPSLPFEWQGLSSREYAVLSALISGNRPVQVGKSLGVNVKTVSHYKLQGLKKLGVRNMQAFLLSPYF
;
A
#
# COMPACT_ATOMS: atom_id res chain seq x y z
N MET A 1 -9.69 -47.31 12.70
CA MET A 1 -10.13 -46.41 11.61
C MET A 1 -10.57 -45.12 12.28
N THR A 2 -9.67 -44.15 12.37
CA THR A 2 -9.96 -42.86 13.03
C THR A 2 -9.38 -41.80 12.11
N SER A 3 -10.24 -41.24 11.26
CA SER A 3 -9.89 -40.18 10.33
C SER A 3 -9.70 -38.90 11.14
N LEU A 4 -8.47 -38.41 11.21
CA LEU A 4 -8.15 -37.06 11.68
C LEU A 4 -8.71 -36.07 10.66
N THR A 5 -9.75 -35.34 11.07
CA THR A 5 -10.13 -34.07 10.44
C THR A 5 -8.95 -33.12 10.52
N GLN A 6 -8.21 -32.98 9.43
CA GLN A 6 -7.30 -31.86 9.25
C GLN A 6 -8.15 -30.59 9.21
N GLU A 7 -8.13 -29.82 10.30
CA GLU A 7 -8.55 -28.42 10.27
C GLU A 7 -7.62 -27.70 9.29
N THR A 8 -8.07 -27.57 8.04
CA THR A 8 -7.42 -26.70 7.07
C THR A 8 -7.60 -25.27 7.57
N THR A 9 -6.51 -24.66 8.05
CA THR A 9 -6.45 -23.23 8.26
C THR A 9 -6.95 -22.51 7.01
N PRO A 10 -7.82 -21.50 7.14
CA PRO A 10 -8.30 -20.76 5.98
C PRO A 10 -7.09 -20.20 5.21
N ARG A 11 -7.06 -20.44 3.89
CA ARG A 11 -6.00 -19.89 3.03
C ARG A 11 -6.08 -18.37 3.06
N GLN A 12 -4.94 -17.74 3.29
CA GLN A 12 -4.84 -16.28 3.23
C GLN A 12 -5.24 -15.77 1.84
N THR A 13 -6.00 -14.67 1.81
CA THR A 13 -6.48 -14.03 0.59
C THR A 13 -5.50 -12.97 0.12
N VAL A 14 -5.00 -13.14 -1.11
CA VAL A 14 -4.18 -12.16 -1.81
C VAL A 14 -5.01 -11.47 -2.87
N VAL A 15 -5.08 -10.14 -2.80
CA VAL A 15 -5.67 -9.30 -3.84
C VAL A 15 -4.55 -8.75 -4.70
N LEU A 16 -4.54 -9.15 -5.97
CA LEU A 16 -3.55 -8.75 -6.97
C LEU A 16 -4.19 -7.76 -7.94
N VAL A 17 -3.72 -6.52 -7.93
CA VAL A 17 -4.18 -5.50 -8.88
C VAL A 17 -3.01 -5.11 -9.78
N HIS A 18 -3.15 -5.35 -11.08
CA HIS A 18 -2.09 -5.06 -12.06
C HIS A 18 -2.65 -4.99 -13.48
N GLN A 19 -2.31 -3.97 -14.27
CA GLN A 19 -2.89 -3.76 -15.61
C GLN A 19 -2.46 -4.84 -16.63
N CYS A 20 -1.21 -5.30 -16.59
CA CYS A 20 -0.72 -6.37 -17.47
C CYS A 20 -1.34 -7.76 -17.15
N PRO A 21 -2.10 -8.38 -18.08
CA PRO A 21 -2.71 -9.70 -17.87
C PRO A 21 -1.68 -10.83 -17.74
N PHE A 22 -0.54 -10.73 -18.42
CA PHE A 22 0.54 -11.71 -18.32
C PHE A 22 1.20 -11.69 -16.94
N THR A 23 1.41 -10.50 -16.36
CA THR A 23 1.90 -10.36 -14.99
C THR A 23 0.90 -10.93 -14.00
N ARG A 24 -0.40 -10.62 -14.16
CA ARG A 24 -1.46 -11.21 -13.32
C ARG A 24 -1.42 -12.73 -13.35
N GLN A 25 -1.38 -13.31 -14.55
CA GLN A 25 -1.34 -14.76 -14.73
C GLN A 25 -0.08 -15.39 -14.10
N GLY A 26 1.09 -14.79 -14.29
CA GLY A 26 2.36 -15.27 -13.73
C GLY A 26 2.38 -15.24 -12.20
N LEU A 27 2.02 -14.11 -11.59
CA LEU A 27 1.96 -13.97 -10.14
C LEU A 27 0.87 -14.85 -9.52
N LYS A 28 -0.30 -14.95 -10.16
CA LYS A 28 -1.37 -15.87 -9.74
C LYS A 28 -0.87 -17.31 -9.72
N ALA A 29 -0.19 -17.77 -10.77
CA ALA A 29 0.38 -19.11 -10.81
C ALA A 29 1.41 -19.37 -9.68
N LEU A 30 2.20 -18.36 -9.31
CA LEU A 30 3.16 -18.45 -8.19
C LEU A 30 2.48 -18.51 -6.81
N LEU A 31 1.38 -17.78 -6.63
CA LEU A 31 0.72 -17.60 -5.33
C LEU A 31 -0.39 -18.64 -5.05
N SER A 32 -1.12 -19.09 -6.08
CA SER A 32 -2.26 -20.02 -5.96
C SER A 32 -1.97 -21.35 -5.22
N PRO A 33 -0.73 -21.89 -5.20
CA PRO A 33 -0.44 -23.08 -4.39
C PRO A 33 -0.62 -22.87 -2.88
N ALA A 34 -0.43 -21.65 -2.39
CA ALA A 34 -0.45 -21.32 -0.96
C ALA A 34 -1.58 -20.36 -0.55
N TYR A 35 -2.08 -19.55 -1.49
CA TYR A 35 -3.01 -18.45 -1.25
C TYR A 35 -4.27 -18.58 -2.08
N ASP A 36 -5.36 -18.00 -1.59
CA ASP A 36 -6.53 -17.69 -2.43
C ASP A 36 -6.26 -16.36 -3.15
N VAL A 37 -6.27 -16.35 -4.49
CA VAL A 37 -5.82 -15.19 -5.28
C VAL A 37 -6.98 -14.59 -6.05
N ILE A 38 -7.35 -13.38 -5.66
CA ILE A 38 -8.31 -12.53 -6.37
C ILE A 38 -7.49 -11.55 -7.20
N ASP A 39 -7.53 -11.67 -8.53
CA ASP A 39 -6.84 -10.74 -9.42
C ASP A 39 -7.81 -9.83 -10.17
N ALA A 40 -7.40 -8.57 -10.36
CA ALA A 40 -8.15 -7.56 -11.10
C ALA A 40 -7.21 -6.70 -11.93
N GLU A 41 -7.71 -6.22 -13.06
CA GLU A 41 -6.98 -5.26 -13.89
C GLU A 41 -6.99 -3.88 -13.23
N ASP A 42 -8.15 -3.51 -12.68
CA ASP A 42 -8.40 -2.23 -12.06
C ASP A 42 -9.06 -2.39 -10.68
N ILE A 43 -8.87 -1.39 -9.80
CA ILE A 43 -9.56 -1.35 -8.50
C ILE A 43 -11.08 -1.23 -8.63
N CYS A 44 -11.57 -0.71 -9.76
CA CYS A 44 -13.00 -0.63 -10.07
C CYS A 44 -13.61 -2.01 -10.33
N ASP A 45 -12.84 -2.98 -10.82
CA ASP A 45 -13.33 -4.34 -11.09
C ASP A 45 -13.54 -5.14 -9.79
N LEU A 46 -13.04 -4.62 -8.66
CA LEU A 46 -13.29 -5.16 -7.33
C LEU A 46 -14.66 -4.69 -6.82
N GLU A 47 -15.71 -4.96 -7.60
CA GLU A 47 -17.09 -4.47 -7.40
C GLU A 47 -17.80 -5.11 -6.19
N LYS A 48 -17.23 -6.18 -5.61
CA LYS A 48 -17.78 -6.87 -4.43
C LYS A 48 -16.90 -6.56 -3.22
N GLU A 49 -17.54 -6.28 -2.08
CA GLU A 49 -16.82 -6.13 -0.80
C GLU A 49 -15.95 -7.37 -0.57
N LEU A 50 -14.64 -7.16 -0.62
CA LEU A 50 -13.66 -8.19 -0.35
C LEU A 50 -13.90 -8.69 1.07
N VAL A 51 -14.31 -9.96 1.19
CA VAL A 51 -14.67 -10.58 2.47
C VAL A 51 -13.47 -10.62 3.42
N SER A 52 -12.28 -10.89 2.87
CA SER A 52 -10.99 -10.88 3.57
C SER A 52 -9.89 -10.40 2.63
N VAL A 53 -8.96 -9.61 3.15
CA VAL A 53 -7.74 -9.20 2.44
C VAL A 53 -6.56 -9.28 3.39
N ASP A 54 -5.73 -10.31 3.24
CA ASP A 54 -4.53 -10.49 4.06
C ASP A 54 -3.31 -9.79 3.44
N LEU A 55 -3.25 -9.79 2.10
CA LEU A 55 -2.18 -9.16 1.33
C LEU A 55 -2.76 -8.45 0.11
N LEU A 56 -2.36 -7.19 -0.08
CA LEU A 56 -2.67 -6.40 -1.24
C LEU A 56 -1.39 -6.20 -2.07
N LEU A 57 -1.36 -6.76 -3.27
CA LEU A 57 -0.27 -6.61 -4.23
C LEU A 57 -0.66 -5.57 -5.28
N LEU A 58 -0.01 -4.40 -5.24
CA LEU A 58 -0.33 -3.26 -6.11
C LEU A 58 0.81 -2.96 -7.09
N SER A 59 0.45 -2.62 -8.32
CA SER A 59 1.37 -1.92 -9.23
C SER A 59 1.26 -0.40 -9.09
N PRO A 60 2.39 0.34 -9.07
CA PRO A 60 2.40 1.80 -9.18
C PRO A 60 1.67 2.36 -10.41
N GLN A 61 1.49 1.57 -11.47
CA GLN A 61 0.74 1.98 -12.67
C GLN A 61 -0.77 2.14 -12.41
N LEU A 62 -1.28 1.57 -11.31
CA LEU A 62 -2.66 1.76 -10.86
C LEU A 62 -2.96 3.15 -10.34
N PHE A 63 -1.93 3.99 -10.24
CA PHE A 63 -2.04 5.35 -9.75
C PHE A 63 -1.87 6.35 -10.91
N PRO A 64 -2.69 6.33 -11.98
CA PRO A 64 -2.57 7.34 -13.03
C PRO A 64 -3.10 8.70 -12.56
N PRO A 65 -2.53 9.81 -13.06
CA PRO A 65 -3.07 11.15 -12.86
C PRO A 65 -4.58 11.21 -13.11
N GLY A 66 -5.33 11.84 -12.20
CA GLY A 66 -6.78 12.03 -12.31
C GLY A 66 -7.68 10.93 -11.73
N ARG A 67 -7.13 9.82 -11.23
CA ARG A 67 -7.90 8.74 -10.55
C ARG A 67 -7.59 8.59 -9.06
N MET A 68 -6.95 9.61 -8.50
CA MET A 68 -6.34 9.55 -7.16
C MET A 68 -7.39 9.50 -6.06
N ARG A 69 -8.55 10.11 -6.27
CA ARG A 69 -9.66 10.07 -5.32
C ARG A 69 -10.23 8.65 -5.20
N GLU A 70 -10.40 7.95 -6.32
CA GLU A 70 -10.90 6.58 -6.37
C GLU A 70 -9.92 5.64 -5.67
N VAL A 71 -8.62 5.80 -5.93
CA VAL A 71 -7.58 5.00 -5.27
C VAL A 71 -7.52 5.32 -3.78
N GLU A 72 -7.56 6.59 -3.37
CA GLU A 72 -7.60 6.98 -1.96
C GLU A 72 -8.82 6.38 -1.25
N GLN A 73 -9.99 6.41 -1.88
CA GLN A 73 -11.22 5.80 -1.34
C GLN A 73 -11.10 4.29 -1.24
N PHE A 74 -10.50 3.62 -2.23
CA PHE A 74 -10.22 2.20 -2.18
C PHE A 74 -9.28 1.86 -1.01
N MET A 75 -8.12 2.53 -0.92
CA MET A 75 -7.17 2.29 0.18
C MET A 75 -7.79 2.56 1.55
N LYS A 76 -8.59 3.63 1.72
CA LYS A 76 -9.31 3.90 2.96
C LYS A 76 -10.28 2.78 3.32
N ARG A 77 -11.05 2.26 2.35
CA ARG A 77 -11.98 1.14 2.56
C ARG A 77 -11.24 -0.13 2.99
N ILE A 78 -10.12 -0.47 2.33
CA ILE A 78 -9.30 -1.62 2.71
C ILE A 78 -8.77 -1.44 4.14
N TYR A 79 -8.22 -0.28 4.48
CA TYR A 79 -7.70 -0.04 5.85
C TYR A 79 -8.78 -0.15 6.92
N GLN A 80 -10.00 0.34 6.63
CA GLN A 80 -11.13 0.32 7.56
C GLN A 80 -11.67 -1.09 7.83
N HIS A 81 -11.77 -1.93 6.79
CA HIS A 81 -12.35 -3.28 6.91
C HIS A 81 -11.29 -4.36 7.16
N HIS A 82 -10.06 -4.14 6.69
CA HIS A 82 -8.93 -5.07 6.74
C HIS A 82 -7.67 -4.40 7.31
N PRO A 83 -7.67 -3.91 8.57
CA PRO A 83 -6.57 -3.13 9.13
C PRO A 83 -5.26 -3.91 9.31
N GLN A 84 -5.32 -5.24 9.27
CA GLN A 84 -4.14 -6.13 9.32
C GLN A 84 -3.57 -6.44 7.93
N CYS A 85 -4.21 -5.96 6.85
CA CYS A 85 -3.78 -6.15 5.48
C CYS A 85 -2.33 -5.68 5.31
N LEU A 86 -1.51 -6.58 4.74
CA LEU A 86 -0.15 -6.29 4.32
C LEU A 86 -0.17 -5.68 2.92
N VAL A 87 0.81 -4.83 2.61
CA VAL A 87 0.95 -4.25 1.27
C VAL A 87 2.29 -4.66 0.66
N LEU A 88 2.24 -5.24 -0.53
CA LEU A 88 3.38 -5.54 -1.38
C LEU A 88 3.26 -4.71 -2.67
N LEU A 89 4.32 -4.01 -3.04
CA LEU A 89 4.32 -3.21 -4.27
C LEU A 89 5.13 -3.90 -5.36
N THR A 90 4.75 -3.77 -6.62
CA THR A 90 5.72 -3.99 -7.71
C THR A 90 6.66 -2.80 -7.80
N LEU A 91 7.95 -3.06 -7.98
CA LEU A 91 8.96 -2.01 -8.07
C LEU A 91 9.00 -1.45 -9.50
N GLU A 92 8.71 -0.17 -9.63
CA GLU A 92 8.81 0.58 -10.89
C GLU A 92 9.44 1.95 -10.64
N THR A 93 9.99 2.59 -11.69
CA THR A 93 10.84 3.78 -11.60
C THR A 93 10.08 5.12 -11.47
N ALA A 94 8.81 5.11 -11.05
CA ALA A 94 7.99 6.30 -10.94
C ALA A 94 8.20 7.09 -9.63
N ASP A 95 7.80 8.37 -9.60
CA ASP A 95 7.71 9.16 -8.36
C ASP A 95 6.69 8.53 -7.40
N MET A 96 7.19 7.93 -6.31
CA MET A 96 6.40 7.20 -5.34
C MET A 96 5.84 8.09 -4.22
N SER A 97 6.08 9.41 -4.20
CA SER A 97 5.76 10.26 -3.03
C SER A 97 4.28 10.22 -2.62
N TYR A 98 3.35 10.27 -3.59
CA TYR A 98 1.92 10.17 -3.31
C TYR A 98 1.48 8.74 -2.95
N ILE A 99 1.99 7.74 -3.67
CA ILE A 99 1.77 6.31 -3.35
C ILE A 99 2.22 6.03 -1.91
N ARG A 100 3.35 6.60 -1.50
CA ARG A 100 3.90 6.51 -0.15
C ARG A 100 2.96 7.11 0.89
N TYR A 101 2.37 8.26 0.60
CA TYR A 101 1.35 8.85 1.45
C TYR A 101 0.12 7.94 1.57
N LEU A 102 -0.41 7.43 0.45
CA LEU A 102 -1.61 6.59 0.42
C LEU A 102 -1.47 5.29 1.20
N ILE A 103 -0.30 4.63 1.10
CA ILE A 103 -0.08 3.34 1.76
C ILE A 103 0.53 3.47 3.15
N SER A 104 0.84 4.68 3.62
CA SER A 104 1.42 4.93 4.95
C SER A 104 0.61 4.35 6.13
N PRO A 105 -0.73 4.24 6.09
CA PRO A 105 -1.50 3.57 7.13
C PRO A 105 -1.24 2.05 7.22
N PHE A 106 -0.71 1.44 6.17
CA PHE A 106 -0.54 -0.01 6.05
C PHE A 106 0.85 -0.47 6.46
N LYS A 107 0.95 -1.75 6.81
CA LYS A 107 2.23 -2.44 6.92
C LYS A 107 2.72 -2.86 5.53
N VAL A 108 3.63 -2.07 4.96
CA VAL A 108 4.31 -2.43 3.72
C VAL A 108 5.37 -3.50 4.02
N VAL A 109 5.26 -4.65 3.36
CA VAL A 109 6.12 -5.82 3.61
C VAL A 109 7.23 -6.00 2.59
N GLY A 110 7.16 -5.33 1.44
CA GLY A 110 8.12 -5.56 0.38
C GLY A 110 7.92 -4.70 -0.86
N GLY A 111 8.92 -4.76 -1.72
CA GLY A 111 8.82 -4.46 -3.15
C GLY A 111 9.19 -5.70 -3.95
N LEU A 112 8.45 -6.00 -5.01
CA LEU A 112 8.67 -7.11 -5.92
C LEU A 112 9.28 -6.59 -7.22
N ASP A 113 10.49 -7.03 -7.56
CA ASP A 113 11.17 -6.64 -8.80
C ASP A 113 10.78 -7.59 -9.93
N LEU A 114 9.82 -7.18 -10.76
CA LEU A 114 9.30 -7.97 -11.86
C LEU A 114 10.32 -8.17 -13.01
N SER A 115 11.50 -7.54 -12.96
CA SER A 115 12.58 -7.80 -13.93
C SER A 115 13.29 -9.13 -13.68
N TYR A 116 13.07 -9.75 -12.52
CA TYR A 116 13.72 -11.01 -12.14
C TYR A 116 13.09 -12.23 -12.82
N SER A 117 13.87 -13.32 -12.90
CA SER A 117 13.36 -14.61 -13.37
C SER A 117 12.25 -15.15 -12.45
N VAL A 118 11.36 -16.00 -12.97
CA VAL A 118 10.25 -16.59 -12.20
C VAL A 118 10.74 -17.32 -10.94
N SER A 119 11.87 -18.04 -11.02
CA SER A 119 12.47 -18.71 -9.87
C SER A 119 12.96 -17.72 -8.81
N ALA A 120 13.58 -16.62 -9.23
CA ALA A 120 14.02 -15.56 -8.33
C ALA A 120 12.84 -14.81 -7.69
N LEU A 121 11.80 -14.51 -8.47
CA LEU A 121 10.54 -13.92 -7.97
C LEU A 121 9.87 -14.81 -6.92
N ARG A 122 9.87 -16.14 -7.13
CA ARG A 122 9.33 -17.09 -6.15
C ARG A 122 10.10 -17.04 -4.83
N LEU A 123 11.43 -17.03 -4.88
CA LEU A 123 12.28 -16.91 -3.69
C LEU A 123 12.06 -15.58 -2.98
N GLN A 124 11.96 -14.48 -3.71
CA GLN A 124 11.69 -13.15 -3.17
C GLN A 124 10.31 -13.11 -2.47
N LEU A 125 9.26 -13.63 -3.12
CA LEU A 125 7.93 -13.74 -2.51
C LEU A 125 7.97 -14.57 -1.22
N GLU A 126 8.62 -15.73 -1.24
CA GLU A 126 8.74 -16.57 -0.05
C GLU A 126 9.48 -15.86 1.09
N ALA A 127 10.57 -15.15 0.78
CA ALA A 127 11.35 -14.42 1.76
C ALA A 127 10.56 -13.26 2.40
N ILE A 128 9.81 -12.50 1.59
CA ILE A 128 8.94 -11.41 2.05
C ILE A 128 7.80 -11.96 2.93
N LEU A 129 7.11 -13.00 2.46
CA LEU A 129 5.92 -13.54 3.12
C LEU A 129 6.26 -14.30 4.41
N THR A 130 7.47 -14.89 4.50
CA THR A 130 7.97 -15.52 5.73
C THR A 130 8.70 -14.55 6.67
N GLY A 131 8.87 -13.28 6.27
CA GLY A 131 9.60 -12.27 7.02
C GLY A 131 11.10 -12.54 7.16
N LYS A 132 11.66 -13.38 6.29
CA LYS A 132 13.10 -13.75 6.26
C LYS A 132 13.96 -12.71 5.55
N GLU A 133 13.38 -11.89 4.67
CA GLU A 133 14.03 -10.72 4.09
C GLU A 133 13.41 -9.42 4.61
N GLN A 134 14.23 -8.40 4.80
CA GLN A 134 13.74 -7.02 4.85
C GLN A 134 13.42 -6.55 3.42
N PRO A 135 12.42 -5.67 3.25
CA PRO A 135 12.08 -5.12 1.94
C PRO A 135 13.34 -4.58 1.25
N SER A 136 13.76 -5.18 0.14
CA SER A 136 14.67 -4.51 -0.80
C SER A 136 13.88 -3.46 -1.59
N LEU A 137 13.20 -2.57 -0.88
CA LEU A 137 12.73 -1.34 -1.48
C LEU A 137 14.00 -0.57 -1.87
N PRO A 138 14.10 -0.03 -3.09
CA PRO A 138 15.30 0.67 -3.57
C PRO A 138 15.64 1.96 -2.78
N PHE A 139 14.91 2.22 -1.70
CA PHE A 139 15.04 3.32 -0.77
C PHE A 139 14.70 2.85 0.65
N GLU A 140 15.27 3.50 1.67
CA GLU A 140 14.82 3.30 3.05
C GLU A 140 13.33 3.65 3.17
N TRP A 141 12.48 2.64 3.19
CA TRP A 141 11.06 2.84 3.42
C TRP A 141 10.85 3.31 4.86
N GLN A 142 10.70 4.62 5.01
CA GLN A 142 10.21 5.22 6.25
C GLN A 142 8.77 5.69 6.02
N GLY A 143 7.82 4.89 6.50
CA GLY A 143 6.40 5.25 6.51
C GLY A 143 6.14 6.46 7.41
N LEU A 144 5.02 7.14 7.16
CA LEU A 144 4.57 8.21 8.04
C LEU A 144 4.15 7.64 9.40
N SER A 145 4.50 8.33 10.48
CA SER A 145 3.89 8.05 11.78
C SER A 145 2.40 8.39 11.76
N SER A 146 1.61 7.82 12.67
CA SER A 146 0.17 8.12 12.74
C SER A 146 -0.11 9.62 12.91
N ARG A 147 0.77 10.35 13.61
CA ARG A 147 0.66 11.80 13.79
C ARG A 147 1.06 12.58 12.53
N GLU A 148 2.13 12.17 11.84
CA GLU A 148 2.52 12.77 10.56
C GLU A 148 1.42 12.59 9.51
N TYR A 149 0.89 11.36 9.38
CA TYR A 149 -0.20 11.05 8.47
C TYR A 149 -1.46 11.86 8.80
N ALA A 150 -1.88 11.90 10.07
CA ALA A 150 -3.06 12.66 10.48
C ALA A 150 -2.92 14.17 10.18
N VAL A 151 -1.75 14.75 10.44
CA VAL A 151 -1.48 16.17 10.12
C VAL A 151 -1.51 16.40 8.62
N LEU A 152 -0.81 15.59 7.83
CA LEU A 152 -0.80 15.74 6.37
C LEU A 152 -2.20 15.58 5.79
N SER A 153 -2.94 14.53 6.18
CA SER A 153 -4.30 14.26 5.72
C SER A 153 -5.26 15.43 6.00
N ALA A 154 -5.18 16.02 7.20
CA ALA A 154 -6.02 17.17 7.54
C ALA A 154 -5.65 18.43 6.73
N LEU A 155 -4.36 18.70 6.54
CA LEU A 155 -3.89 19.84 5.73
C LEU A 155 -4.26 19.69 4.26
N ILE A 156 -4.11 18.49 3.71
CA ILE A 156 -4.51 18.14 2.34
C ILE A 156 -6.02 18.34 2.15
N SER A 157 -6.82 18.02 3.18
CA SER A 157 -8.26 18.26 3.20
C SER A 157 -8.65 19.74 3.35
N GLY A 158 -7.69 20.68 3.29
CA GLY A 158 -7.92 22.12 3.32
C GLY A 158 -7.99 22.74 4.72
N ASN A 159 -7.73 21.97 5.80
CA ASN A 159 -7.75 22.52 7.15
C ASN A 159 -6.56 23.44 7.39
N ARG A 160 -6.79 24.58 8.04
CA ARG A 160 -5.73 25.50 8.46
C ARG A 160 -4.92 24.88 9.61
N PRO A 161 -3.61 25.16 9.75
CA PRO A 161 -2.79 24.61 10.84
C PRO A 161 -3.36 24.81 12.25
N VAL A 162 -4.05 25.94 12.49
CA VAL A 162 -4.74 26.22 13.75
C VAL A 162 -5.91 25.25 13.99
N GLN A 163 -6.69 24.94 12.95
CA GLN A 163 -7.79 23.99 13.03
C GLN A 163 -7.27 22.57 13.25
N VAL A 164 -6.20 22.18 12.55
CA VAL A 164 -5.53 20.88 12.73
C VAL A 164 -5.00 20.72 14.15
N GLY A 165 -4.38 21.78 14.70
CA GLY A 165 -3.91 21.76 16.09
C GLY A 165 -5.03 21.54 17.09
N LYS A 166 -6.17 22.24 16.89
CA LYS A 166 -7.37 22.05 17.71
C LYS A 166 -7.94 20.65 17.60
N SER A 167 -8.10 20.12 16.38
CA SER A 167 -8.72 18.79 16.18
C SER A 167 -7.87 17.63 16.68
N LEU A 168 -6.54 17.74 16.58
CA LEU A 168 -5.61 16.70 17.00
C LEU A 168 -5.10 16.86 18.45
N GLY A 169 -5.50 17.93 19.15
CA GLY A 169 -5.09 18.23 20.52
C GLY A 169 -3.62 18.61 20.66
N VAL A 170 -3.04 19.31 19.67
CA VAL A 170 -1.62 19.70 19.65
C VAL A 170 -1.43 21.17 19.30
N ASN A 171 -0.29 21.75 19.70
CA ASN A 171 0.06 23.12 19.32
C ASN A 171 0.34 23.22 17.80
N VAL A 172 0.04 24.36 17.20
CA VAL A 172 0.38 24.72 15.81
C VAL A 172 1.88 24.55 15.49
N LYS A 173 2.77 24.79 16.46
CA LYS A 173 4.21 24.49 16.30
C LYS A 173 4.45 23.00 16.07
N THR A 174 3.76 22.15 16.80
CA THR A 174 3.80 20.68 16.65
C THR A 174 3.20 20.25 15.31
N VAL A 175 2.11 20.88 14.87
CA VAL A 175 1.56 20.66 13.51
C VAL A 175 2.62 20.96 12.45
N SER A 176 3.34 22.08 12.58
CA SER A 176 4.43 22.45 11.65
C SER A 176 5.57 21.44 11.66
N HIS A 177 5.93 20.93 12.85
CA HIS A 177 6.94 19.89 13.00
C HIS A 177 6.54 18.59 12.28
N TYR A 178 5.34 18.05 12.56
CA TYR A 178 4.86 16.82 11.92
C TYR A 178 4.67 16.97 10.40
N LYS A 179 4.20 18.14 9.93
CA LYS A 179 4.14 18.45 8.49
C LYS A 179 5.52 18.35 7.84
N LEU A 180 6.54 18.97 8.45
CA LEU A 180 7.91 18.98 7.90
C LEU A 180 8.52 17.58 7.90
N GLN A 181 8.38 16.82 9.00
CA GLN A 181 8.89 15.45 9.08
C GLN A 181 8.19 14.53 8.08
N GLY A 182 6.87 14.63 7.96
CA GLY A 182 6.10 13.84 7.00
C GLY A 182 6.52 14.14 5.55
N LEU A 183 6.59 15.41 5.15
CA LEU A 183 7.05 15.79 3.80
C LEU A 183 8.48 15.33 3.53
N LYS A 184 9.38 15.47 4.51
CA LYS A 184 10.76 14.97 4.41
C LYS A 184 10.78 13.46 4.17
N LYS A 185 9.99 12.69 4.94
CA LYS A 185 9.87 11.25 4.73
C LYS A 185 9.38 10.96 3.33
N LEU A 186 8.34 11.62 2.85
CA LEU A 186 7.82 11.45 1.48
C LEU A 186 8.80 11.89 0.38
N GLY A 187 9.91 12.54 0.71
CA GLY A 187 10.88 13.06 -0.27
C GLY A 187 10.44 14.35 -0.94
N VAL A 188 9.48 15.08 -0.34
CA VAL A 188 8.84 16.23 -0.97
C VAL A 188 9.24 17.52 -0.27
N ARG A 189 9.63 18.53 -1.04
CA ARG A 189 10.18 19.79 -0.52
C ARG A 189 9.17 20.64 0.27
N ASN A 190 7.90 20.65 -0.16
CA ASN A 190 6.85 21.48 0.43
C ASN A 190 5.46 20.96 0.04
N MET A 191 4.44 21.46 0.72
CA MET A 191 3.05 21.03 0.50
C MET A 191 2.59 21.32 -0.93
N GLN A 192 3.01 22.44 -1.52
CA GLN A 192 2.64 22.81 -2.89
C GLN A 192 3.18 21.79 -3.89
N ALA A 193 4.43 21.37 -3.76
CA ALA A 193 5.02 20.34 -4.62
C ALA A 193 4.32 18.99 -4.44
N PHE A 194 3.83 18.69 -3.24
CA PHE A 194 3.04 17.49 -2.99
C PHE A 194 1.67 17.56 -3.67
N LEU A 195 0.96 18.69 -3.54
CA LEU A 195 -0.36 18.92 -4.13
C LEU A 195 -0.34 19.17 -5.63
N LEU A 196 0.81 19.51 -6.20
CA LEU A 196 1.03 19.67 -7.64
C LEU A 196 1.71 18.43 -8.26
N SER A 197 1.91 17.37 -7.47
CA SER A 197 2.34 16.09 -8.01
C SER A 197 1.32 15.66 -9.08
N PRO A 198 1.74 15.06 -10.20
CA PRO A 198 0.79 14.56 -11.21
C PRO A 198 -0.17 13.52 -10.62
N TYR A 199 0.12 13.00 -9.42
CA TYR A 199 -0.69 12.08 -8.64
C TYR A 199 -1.59 12.79 -7.60
N PHE A 200 -1.90 14.07 -7.76
CA PHE A 200 -2.84 14.79 -6.89
C PHE A 200 -4.06 15.31 -7.68
#